data_AF-A0A7C4NTA8-F1
#
_entry.id   AF-A0A7C4NTA8-F1
#
_cell.length_a   1.000
_cell.length_b   1.000
_cell.length_c   1.000
_cell.angle_alpha   90.00
_cell.angle_beta   90.00
_cell.angle_gamma   90.00
#
_symmetry.space_group_name_H-M   'P 1'
#
loop_
_entity.id
_entity.type
_entity.pdbx_description
1 polymer ?
#
loop_
_entity_poly.entity_id
_entity_poly.type
_entity_poly.pdbx_seq_one_letter_code
_entity_poly.pdbx_strand_id
1 'polypeptide(L)'
;MLLFVKIYFKNFLQSIYNLNTNIVLALDLPPSFQKFLEDYFENKISESQFKENFKNIDYLNIEVVLEIIEWAKMNKVKVFTIGTDSELFLKILNNGLKGLSQEELSKLPEIDILNPPYKKYLSSLFMASENLQKFNFENFYEAQVFRLEDLAEKIKKLLEIFNSKQLIIFIEKDLIIKNWELPFYLQKRNILDFKIINFN
;
A
#
# COMPACT_ATOMS: atom_id res chain seq x y z
N MET A 1 -10.40 -23.76 4.30
CA MET A 1 -9.53 -22.66 4.75
C MET A 1 -9.81 -21.38 3.96
N LEU A 2 -9.77 -21.39 2.62
CA LEU A 2 -10.11 -20.24 1.75
C LEU A 2 -11.49 -19.61 2.03
N LEU A 3 -12.56 -20.42 2.12
CA LEU A 3 -13.94 -19.95 2.43
C LEU A 3 -14.07 -19.19 3.76
N PHE A 4 -13.23 -19.48 4.76
CA PHE A 4 -13.26 -18.78 6.05
C PHE A 4 -12.60 -17.40 5.98
N VAL A 5 -11.52 -17.26 5.21
CA VAL A 5 -10.87 -15.97 4.97
C VAL A 5 -11.81 -15.05 4.20
N LYS A 6 -12.57 -15.61 3.24
CA LYS A 6 -13.52 -14.84 2.41
C LYS A 6 -14.57 -14.06 3.20
N ILE A 7 -15.07 -14.70 4.24
CA ILE A 7 -16.16 -14.16 5.06
C ILE A 7 -15.63 -13.16 6.08
N TYR A 8 -14.37 -13.30 6.50
CA TYR A 8 -13.81 -12.52 7.59
C TYR A 8 -13.71 -11.02 7.26
N PHE A 9 -13.03 -10.66 6.16
CA PHE A 9 -12.81 -9.24 5.81
C PHE A 9 -14.12 -8.53 5.48
N LYS A 10 -15.04 -9.22 4.81
CA LYS A 10 -16.40 -8.74 4.55
C LYS A 10 -17.14 -8.45 5.85
N ASN A 11 -17.11 -9.38 6.82
CA ASN A 11 -17.78 -9.20 8.11
C ASN A 11 -17.12 -8.09 8.95
N PHE A 12 -15.79 -7.99 8.91
CA PHE A 12 -15.04 -6.92 9.56
C PHE A 12 -15.46 -5.55 9.01
N LEU A 13 -15.42 -5.39 7.68
CA LEU A 13 -15.84 -4.16 7.02
C LEU A 13 -17.31 -3.83 7.27
N GLN A 14 -18.19 -4.84 7.22
CA GLN A 14 -19.60 -4.65 7.55
C GLN A 14 -19.81 -4.19 8.98
N SER A 15 -19.05 -4.74 9.93
CA SER A 15 -19.14 -4.35 11.34
C SER A 15 -18.69 -2.90 11.55
N ILE A 16 -17.60 -2.47 10.91
CA ILE A 16 -17.16 -1.07 10.93
C ILE A 16 -18.21 -0.17 10.27
N TYR A 17 -18.74 -0.56 9.11
CA TYR A 17 -19.71 0.23 8.35
C TYR A 17 -21.04 0.40 9.10
N ASN A 18 -21.48 -0.61 9.85
CA ASN A 18 -22.67 -0.54 10.71
C ASN A 18 -22.50 0.47 11.86
N LEU A 19 -21.27 0.70 12.31
CA LEU A 19 -20.96 1.68 13.36
C LEU A 19 -20.73 3.08 12.79
N ASN A 20 -20.11 3.16 11.62
CA ASN A 20 -19.80 4.41 10.92
C ASN A 20 -19.82 4.20 9.42
N THR A 21 -20.81 4.79 8.74
CA THR A 21 -20.91 4.73 7.27
C THR A 21 -19.99 5.74 6.58
N ASN A 22 -19.45 6.72 7.31
CA ASN A 22 -18.60 7.76 6.75
C ASN A 22 -17.14 7.33 6.66
N ILE A 23 -16.89 6.31 5.84
CA ILE A 23 -15.58 5.71 5.61
C ILE A 23 -15.09 5.92 4.17
N VAL A 24 -13.79 5.77 3.98
CA VAL A 24 -13.11 5.62 2.69
C VAL A 24 -12.07 4.51 2.83
N LEU A 25 -11.91 3.68 1.80
CA LEU A 25 -10.91 2.62 1.78
C LEU A 25 -9.69 3.03 0.97
N ALA A 26 -8.53 2.53 1.37
CA ALA A 26 -7.32 2.54 0.56
C ALA A 26 -6.66 1.17 0.52
N LEU A 27 -6.11 0.81 -0.63
CA LEU A 27 -5.43 -0.46 -0.89
C LEU A 27 -3.99 -0.20 -1.33
N ASP A 28 -3.04 -0.97 -0.81
CA ASP A 28 -1.64 -0.99 -1.27
C ASP A 28 -1.52 -1.66 -2.66
N LEU A 29 -2.19 -1.06 -3.65
CA LEU A 29 -2.11 -1.39 -5.06
C LEU A 29 -1.38 -0.26 -5.80
N PRO A 30 -0.66 -0.55 -6.90
CA PRO A 30 -0.01 0.48 -7.69
C PRO A 30 -0.99 1.54 -8.22
N PRO A 31 -0.55 2.78 -8.50
CA PRO A 31 -1.42 3.84 -9.02
C PRO A 31 -2.12 3.48 -10.33
N SER A 32 -1.48 2.65 -11.17
CA SER A 32 -2.05 2.15 -12.43
C SER A 32 -3.36 1.37 -12.25
N PHE A 33 -3.64 0.84 -11.05
CA PHE A 33 -4.90 0.15 -10.76
C PHE A 33 -6.09 1.07 -10.52
N GLN A 34 -5.87 2.36 -10.24
CA GLN A 34 -6.94 3.29 -9.90
C GLN A 34 -7.99 3.39 -11.02
N LYS A 35 -7.54 3.44 -12.28
CA LYS A 35 -8.43 3.53 -13.43
C LYS A 35 -9.33 2.29 -13.59
N PHE A 36 -8.75 1.10 -13.40
CA PHE A 36 -9.52 -0.15 -13.46
C PHE A 36 -10.55 -0.25 -12.32
N LEU A 37 -10.22 0.23 -11.12
CA LEU A 37 -11.16 0.30 -10.00
C LEU A 37 -12.34 1.22 -10.33
N GLU A 38 -12.07 2.41 -10.84
CA GLU A 38 -13.10 3.39 -11.23
C GLU A 38 -14.02 2.83 -12.32
N ASP A 39 -13.44 2.28 -13.39
CA ASP A 39 -14.21 1.70 -14.48
C ASP A 39 -15.02 0.49 -14.02
N TYR A 40 -14.51 -0.32 -13.08
CA TYR A 40 -15.29 -1.40 -12.47
C TYR A 40 -16.44 -0.87 -11.61
N PHE A 41 -16.21 0.18 -10.82
CA PHE A 41 -17.23 0.76 -9.93
C PHE A 41 -18.36 1.44 -10.72
N GLU A 42 -18.02 2.01 -11.87
CA GLU A 42 -18.96 2.62 -12.82
C GLU A 42 -19.62 1.60 -13.77
N ASN A 43 -19.33 0.30 -13.61
CA ASN A 43 -19.84 -0.78 -14.46
C ASN A 43 -19.45 -0.67 -15.95
N LYS A 44 -18.34 0.02 -16.26
CA LYS A 44 -17.77 0.10 -17.61
C LYS A 44 -17.05 -1.18 -18.02
N ILE A 45 -16.52 -1.91 -17.04
CA ILE A 45 -15.94 -3.25 -17.22
C ILE A 45 -16.64 -4.26 -16.32
N SER A 46 -16.75 -5.50 -16.81
CA SER A 46 -17.28 -6.63 -16.03
C SER A 46 -16.31 -7.05 -14.93
N GLU A 47 -16.82 -7.81 -13.94
CA GLU A 47 -15.98 -8.39 -12.89
C GLU A 47 -14.89 -9.31 -13.46
N SER A 48 -15.20 -10.08 -14.50
CA SER A 48 -14.22 -10.92 -15.18
C SER A 48 -13.08 -10.08 -15.75
N GLN A 49 -13.42 -9.04 -16.53
CA GLN A 49 -12.42 -8.11 -17.11
C GLN A 49 -11.60 -7.39 -16.02
N PHE A 50 -12.24 -7.00 -14.92
CA PHE A 50 -11.52 -6.38 -13.80
C PHE A 50 -10.49 -7.34 -13.18
N LYS A 51 -10.88 -8.58 -12.92
CA LYS A 51 -10.01 -9.63 -12.35
C LYS A 51 -8.81 -9.96 -13.24
N GLU A 52 -8.91 -9.79 -14.56
CA GLU A 52 -7.79 -10.04 -15.47
C GLU A 52 -6.57 -9.16 -15.18
N ASN A 53 -6.79 -7.95 -14.66
CA ASN A 53 -5.70 -7.04 -14.32
C ASN A 53 -4.83 -7.55 -13.15
N PHE A 54 -5.33 -8.50 -12.36
CA PHE A 54 -4.61 -9.06 -11.21
C PHE A 54 -3.80 -10.33 -11.53
N LYS A 55 -3.88 -10.86 -12.77
CA LYS A 55 -3.25 -12.16 -13.14
C LYS A 55 -1.74 -12.22 -12.90
N ASN A 56 -1.06 -11.07 -12.92
CA ASN A 56 0.40 -10.97 -12.77
C ASN A 56 0.82 -10.35 -11.43
N ILE A 57 -0.07 -10.26 -10.43
CA ILE A 57 0.27 -9.81 -9.08
C ILE A 57 0.43 -11.04 -8.19
N ASP A 58 1.63 -11.24 -7.67
CA ASP A 58 2.01 -12.38 -6.83
C ASP A 58 2.31 -12.02 -5.37
N TYR A 59 2.57 -10.74 -5.07
CA TYR A 59 2.92 -10.27 -3.73
C TYR A 59 1.72 -10.05 -2.80
N LEU A 60 0.50 -9.92 -3.35
CA LEU A 60 -0.72 -9.72 -2.57
C LEU A 60 -1.61 -10.97 -2.54
N ASN A 61 -2.35 -11.14 -1.44
CA ASN A 61 -3.47 -12.07 -1.43
C ASN A 61 -4.63 -11.50 -2.26
N ILE A 62 -4.62 -11.78 -3.55
CA ILE A 62 -5.57 -11.24 -4.54
C ILE A 62 -7.01 -11.57 -4.18
N GLU A 63 -7.28 -12.74 -3.60
CA GLU A 63 -8.65 -13.10 -3.21
C GLU A 63 -9.21 -12.13 -2.17
N VAL A 64 -8.42 -11.81 -1.14
CA VAL A 64 -8.80 -10.84 -0.10
C VAL A 64 -9.00 -9.45 -0.69
N VAL A 65 -8.09 -9.02 -1.57
CA VAL A 65 -8.18 -7.70 -2.23
C VAL A 65 -9.48 -7.60 -3.05
N LEU A 66 -9.80 -8.62 -3.85
CA LEU A 66 -11.00 -8.65 -4.68
C LEU A 66 -12.28 -8.60 -3.84
N GLU A 67 -12.32 -9.26 -2.69
CA GLU A 67 -13.48 -9.24 -1.79
C GLU A 67 -13.70 -7.88 -1.12
N ILE A 68 -12.62 -7.21 -0.72
CA ILE A 68 -12.69 -5.84 -0.18
C ILE A 68 -13.26 -4.90 -1.25
N ILE A 69 -12.80 -5.04 -2.49
CA ILE A 69 -13.26 -4.24 -3.64
C ILE A 69 -14.74 -4.53 -3.95
N GLU A 70 -15.13 -5.80 -3.97
CA GLU A 70 -16.53 -6.21 -4.19
C GLU A 70 -17.45 -5.64 -3.10
N TRP A 71 -17.07 -5.80 -1.83
CA TRP A 71 -17.82 -5.24 -0.71
C TRP A 71 -17.96 -3.72 -0.80
N ALA A 72 -16.88 -3.02 -1.16
CA ALA A 72 -16.89 -1.56 -1.32
C ALA A 72 -17.82 -1.13 -2.45
N LYS A 73 -17.80 -1.84 -3.59
CA LYS A 73 -18.71 -1.59 -4.72
C LYS A 73 -20.17 -1.77 -4.32
N MET A 74 -20.51 -2.86 -3.62
CA MET A 74 -21.88 -3.13 -3.15
C MET A 74 -22.39 -2.04 -2.20
N ASN A 75 -21.51 -1.50 -1.34
CA ASN A 75 -21.86 -0.48 -0.34
C ASN A 75 -21.60 0.97 -0.81
N LYS A 76 -21.21 1.17 -2.08
CA LYS A 76 -20.86 2.48 -2.66
C LYS A 76 -19.78 3.24 -1.85
N VAL A 77 -18.85 2.51 -1.25
CA VAL A 77 -17.70 3.07 -0.52
C VAL A 77 -16.58 3.37 -1.50
N LYS A 78 -15.99 4.57 -1.43
CA LYS A 78 -14.87 4.96 -2.30
C LYS A 78 -13.61 4.16 -1.94
N VAL A 79 -12.86 3.74 -2.95
CA VAL A 79 -11.59 3.02 -2.82
C VAL A 79 -10.50 3.77 -3.59
N PHE A 80 -9.33 3.92 -2.96
CA PHE A 80 -8.15 4.53 -3.55
C PHE A 80 -6.97 3.56 -3.55
N THR A 81 -6.14 3.60 -4.59
CA THR A 81 -4.85 2.93 -4.59
C THR A 81 -3.79 3.84 -3.96
N ILE A 82 -2.96 3.29 -3.07
CA ILE A 82 -1.90 4.03 -2.37
C ILE A 82 -0.51 3.39 -2.50
N GLY A 83 -0.42 2.26 -3.20
CA GLY A 83 0.84 1.57 -3.40
C GLY A 83 1.80 2.35 -4.28
N THR A 84 3.05 1.97 -4.19
CA THR A 84 4.15 2.63 -4.90
C THR A 84 4.13 2.32 -6.39
N ASP A 85 4.62 3.26 -7.21
CA ASP A 85 4.84 3.02 -8.63
C ASP A 85 5.95 1.97 -8.81
N SER A 86 5.59 0.84 -9.41
CA SER A 86 6.50 -0.30 -9.58
C SER A 86 7.68 0.01 -10.48
N GLU A 87 7.51 0.84 -11.52
CA GLU A 87 8.60 1.19 -12.43
C GLU A 87 9.63 2.06 -11.71
N LEU A 88 9.14 3.04 -10.95
CA LEU A 88 10.00 3.92 -10.16
C LEU A 88 10.72 3.17 -9.04
N PHE A 89 10.01 2.29 -8.33
CA PHE A 89 10.59 1.42 -7.31
C PHE A 89 11.71 0.53 -7.90
N LEU A 90 11.46 -0.13 -9.04
CA LEU A 90 12.47 -0.96 -9.71
C LEU A 90 13.66 -0.14 -10.19
N LYS A 91 13.44 1.11 -10.65
CA LYS A 91 14.54 1.98 -11.06
C LYS A 91 15.45 2.36 -9.89
N ILE A 92 14.87 2.68 -8.73
CA ILE A 92 15.61 2.95 -7.50
C ILE A 92 16.32 1.69 -7.01
N LEU A 93 15.65 0.53 -7.03
CA LEU A 93 16.24 -0.75 -6.63
C LEU A 93 17.49 -1.09 -7.46
N ASN A 94 17.45 -0.80 -8.77
CA ASN A 94 18.57 -1.08 -9.67
C ASN A 94 19.67 -0.02 -9.59
N ASN A 95 19.33 1.27 -9.53
CA ASN A 95 20.27 2.37 -9.78
C ASN A 95 20.43 3.36 -8.61
N GLY A 96 19.67 3.18 -7.54
CA GLY A 96 19.53 4.12 -6.43
C GLY A 96 18.72 5.36 -6.80
N LEU A 97 18.43 6.20 -5.82
CA LEU A 97 17.74 7.49 -6.01
C LEU A 97 18.52 8.41 -6.95
N LYS A 98 19.86 8.34 -6.91
CA LYS A 98 20.75 9.08 -7.82
C LYS A 98 20.60 8.69 -9.30
N GLY A 99 19.99 7.53 -9.58
CA GLY A 99 19.72 7.04 -10.92
C GLY A 99 18.45 7.61 -11.55
N LEU A 100 17.69 8.42 -10.81
CA LEU A 100 16.48 9.07 -11.29
C LEU A 100 16.81 10.37 -12.03
N SER A 101 16.02 10.66 -13.06
CA SER A 101 16.02 11.96 -13.74
C SER A 101 15.44 13.06 -12.84
N GLN A 102 15.69 14.32 -13.19
CA GLN A 102 15.10 15.46 -12.47
C GLN A 102 13.57 15.45 -12.50
N GLU A 103 12.97 14.97 -13.60
CA GLU A 103 11.51 14.85 -13.73
C GLU A 103 10.93 13.75 -12.84
N GLU A 104 11.66 12.65 -12.64
CA GLU A 104 11.23 11.59 -11.73
C GLU A 104 11.41 12.00 -10.27
N LEU A 105 12.53 12.65 -9.95
CA LEU A 105 12.79 13.19 -8.61
C LEU A 105 11.73 14.21 -8.18
N SER A 106 11.24 15.05 -9.11
CA SER A 106 10.20 16.04 -8.80
C SER A 106 8.83 15.42 -8.52
N LYS A 107 8.62 14.14 -8.88
CA LYS A 107 7.40 13.38 -8.58
C LYS A 107 7.47 12.64 -7.24
N LEU A 108 8.66 12.51 -6.65
CA LEU A 108 8.83 11.86 -5.36
C LEU A 108 8.31 12.73 -4.20
N PRO A 109 7.84 12.12 -3.10
CA PRO A 109 7.72 12.84 -1.84
C PRO A 109 9.11 13.26 -1.34
N GLU A 110 9.15 14.06 -0.28
CA GLU A 110 10.39 14.23 0.48
C GLU A 110 10.86 12.87 1.03
N ILE A 111 12.11 12.51 0.73
CA ILE A 111 12.72 11.25 1.16
C ILE A 111 13.77 11.52 2.22
N ASP A 112 13.63 10.88 3.38
CA ASP A 112 14.65 10.86 4.41
C ASP A 112 15.16 9.43 4.61
N ILE A 113 16.42 9.24 4.24
CA ILE A 113 17.08 7.94 4.26
C ILE A 113 17.51 7.57 5.69
N LEU A 114 17.40 8.45 6.69
CA LEU A 114 17.88 8.19 8.04
C LEU A 114 16.88 7.37 8.88
N ASN A 115 16.96 6.04 8.75
CA ASN A 115 16.24 5.10 9.61
C ASN A 115 17.14 3.90 10.01
N PRO A 116 18.06 4.10 10.98
CA PRO A 116 19.04 3.08 11.35
C PRO A 116 18.45 1.74 11.81
N PRO A 117 17.35 1.68 12.61
CA PRO A 117 16.70 0.43 12.95
C PRO A 117 16.21 -0.34 11.72
N TYR A 118 15.59 0.37 10.77
CA TYR A 118 15.10 -0.25 9.54
C TYR A 118 16.25 -0.73 8.65
N LYS A 119 17.30 0.09 8.48
CA LYS A 119 18.50 -0.29 7.72
C LYS A 119 19.14 -1.57 8.27
N LYS A 120 19.24 -1.69 9.61
CA LYS A 120 19.78 -2.89 10.26
C LYS A 120 18.90 -4.12 10.00
N TYR A 121 17.58 -3.98 10.07
CA TYR A 121 16.66 -5.06 9.75
C TYR A 121 16.77 -5.50 8.28
N LEU A 122 16.74 -4.55 7.35
CA LEU A 122 16.87 -4.82 5.92
C LEU A 122 18.21 -5.47 5.59
N SER A 123 19.29 -5.08 6.28
CA SER A 123 20.59 -5.75 6.14
C SER A 123 20.51 -7.23 6.50
N SER A 124 19.76 -7.60 7.54
CA SER A 124 19.61 -9.01 7.93
C SER A 124 18.81 -9.82 6.90
N LEU A 125 17.73 -9.25 6.35
CA LEU A 125 16.96 -9.88 5.28
C LEU A 125 17.78 -10.04 4.00
N PHE A 126 18.54 -9.00 3.65
CA PHE A 126 19.40 -8.98 2.47
C PHE A 126 20.47 -10.07 2.55
N MET A 127 21.10 -10.25 3.72
CA MET A 127 22.08 -11.33 3.93
C MET A 127 21.45 -12.73 3.90
N ALA A 128 20.18 -12.85 4.31
CA ALA A 128 19.48 -14.14 4.35
C ALA A 128 18.91 -14.61 2.99
N SER A 129 18.94 -13.79 1.95
CA SER A 129 18.32 -14.09 0.64
C SER A 129 19.28 -13.91 -0.53
N GLU A 130 19.68 -15.00 -1.17
CA GLU A 130 20.52 -14.97 -2.38
C GLU A 130 19.89 -14.17 -3.52
N ASN A 131 18.56 -14.12 -3.58
CA ASN A 131 17.85 -13.33 -4.58
C ASN A 131 18.02 -11.82 -4.36
N LEU A 132 18.07 -11.37 -3.11
CA LEU A 132 18.29 -9.96 -2.80
C LEU A 132 19.75 -9.55 -3.04
N GLN A 133 20.69 -10.48 -2.83
CA GLN A 133 22.12 -10.23 -3.05
C GLN A 133 22.50 -9.97 -4.51
N LYS A 134 21.57 -10.14 -5.45
CA LYS A 134 21.71 -9.72 -6.86
C LYS A 134 21.70 -8.18 -7.01
N PHE A 135 21.16 -7.46 -6.03
CA PHE A 135 21.09 -6.00 -6.02
C PHE A 135 22.21 -5.38 -5.17
N ASN A 136 22.39 -4.06 -5.26
CA ASN A 136 23.22 -3.34 -4.30
C ASN A 136 22.41 -3.07 -3.02
N PHE A 137 23.00 -3.31 -1.85
CA PHE A 137 22.30 -3.14 -0.57
C PHE A 137 21.80 -1.71 -0.32
N GLU A 138 22.59 -0.69 -0.68
CA GLU A 138 22.17 0.71 -0.49
C GLU A 138 20.99 1.06 -1.40
N ASN A 139 21.02 0.61 -2.66
CA ASN A 139 19.88 0.81 -3.57
C ASN A 139 18.62 0.06 -3.09
N PHE A 140 18.79 -1.16 -2.55
CA PHE A 140 17.69 -1.89 -1.91
C PHE A 140 17.13 -1.11 -0.73
N TYR A 141 17.98 -0.62 0.16
CA TYR A 141 17.57 0.19 1.31
C TYR A 141 16.83 1.47 0.88
N GLU A 142 17.37 2.22 -0.08
CA GLU A 142 16.75 3.42 -0.64
C GLU A 142 15.37 3.12 -1.24
N ALA A 143 15.22 2.02 -1.99
CA ALA A 143 13.94 1.62 -2.57
C ALA A 143 12.90 1.29 -1.48
N GLN A 144 13.31 0.61 -0.41
CA GLN A 144 12.43 0.28 0.71
C GLN A 144 12.01 1.51 1.53
N VAL A 145 12.92 2.47 1.74
CA VAL A 145 12.59 3.76 2.37
C VAL A 145 11.63 4.55 1.48
N PHE A 146 11.90 4.61 0.18
CA PHE A 146 11.03 5.27 -0.79
C PHE A 146 9.60 4.73 -0.74
N ARG A 147 9.42 3.40 -0.72
CA ARG A 147 8.08 2.78 -0.61
C ARG A 147 7.31 3.31 0.60
N LEU A 148 7.95 3.39 1.77
CA LEU A 148 7.31 3.85 3.00
C LEU A 148 7.04 5.36 3.00
N GLU A 149 7.97 6.18 2.51
CA GLU A 149 7.77 7.64 2.37
C GLU A 149 6.64 7.97 1.39
N ASP A 150 6.58 7.31 0.24
CA ASP A 150 5.56 7.49 -0.79
C ASP A 150 4.17 7.07 -0.29
N LEU A 151 4.10 5.93 0.37
CA LEU A 151 2.87 5.44 0.97
C LEU A 151 2.36 6.41 2.06
N ALA A 152 3.25 6.86 2.96
CA ALA A 152 2.89 7.81 4.02
C ALA A 152 2.41 9.16 3.46
N GLU A 153 3.03 9.63 2.37
CA GLU A 153 2.60 10.85 1.69
C GLU A 153 1.23 10.71 1.04
N LYS A 154 0.95 9.58 0.39
CA LYS A 154 -0.37 9.29 -0.20
C LYS A 154 -1.46 9.20 0.87
N ILE A 155 -1.15 8.56 2.01
CA ILE A 155 -2.07 8.51 3.16
C ILE A 155 -2.37 9.91 3.68
N LYS A 156 -1.33 10.76 3.85
CA LYS A 156 -1.51 12.16 4.26
C LYS A 156 -2.44 12.90 3.32
N LYS A 157 -2.22 12.83 2.01
CA LYS A 157 -3.07 13.47 1.00
C LYS A 157 -4.52 12.99 1.06
N LEU A 158 -4.74 11.68 1.25
CA LEU A 158 -6.10 11.15 1.43
C LEU A 158 -6.76 11.67 2.70
N LEU A 159 -6.04 11.77 3.82
CA LEU A 159 -6.56 12.36 5.06
C LEU A 159 -6.91 13.84 4.88
N GLU A 160 -6.13 14.60 4.11
CA GLU A 160 -6.42 16.00 3.80
C GLU A 160 -7.69 16.15 2.93
N ILE A 161 -7.83 15.31 1.90
CA ILE A 161 -9.00 15.28 1.01
C ILE A 161 -10.25 14.80 1.74
N PHE A 162 -10.11 13.81 2.62
CA PHE A 162 -11.21 13.15 3.34
C PHE A 162 -11.17 13.42 4.85
N ASN A 163 -10.90 14.66 5.25
CA ASN A 163 -10.67 15.06 6.65
C ASN A 163 -11.82 14.80 7.65
N SER A 164 -13.03 14.55 7.16
CA SER A 164 -14.21 14.23 7.96
C SER A 164 -14.57 12.75 7.93
N LYS A 165 -13.84 11.93 7.17
CA LYS A 165 -14.10 10.50 7.00
C LYS A 165 -13.05 9.66 7.71
N GLN A 166 -13.47 8.48 8.15
CA GLN A 166 -12.53 7.49 8.64
C GLN A 166 -11.87 6.77 7.44
N LEU A 167 -10.54 6.89 7.34
CA LEU A 167 -9.74 6.17 6.36
C LEU A 167 -9.37 4.78 6.89
N ILE A 168 -9.72 3.74 6.14
CA ILE A 168 -9.37 2.34 6.43
C ILE A 168 -8.41 1.86 5.35
N ILE A 169 -7.24 1.39 5.76
CA ILE A 169 -6.16 1.01 4.84
C ILE A 169 -5.91 -0.49 4.97
N PHE A 170 -5.87 -1.19 3.83
CA PHE A 170 -5.41 -2.57 3.75
C PHE A 170 -4.04 -2.61 3.12
N ILE A 171 -3.10 -3.23 3.84
CA ILE A 171 -1.69 -3.26 3.49
C ILE A 171 -1.04 -4.55 3.95
N GLU A 172 0.09 -4.90 3.35
CA GLU A 172 0.94 -6.00 3.78
C GLU A 172 1.38 -5.83 5.23
N LYS A 173 1.32 -6.95 5.97
CA LYS A 173 1.62 -7.00 7.40
C LYS A 173 3.03 -6.47 7.70
N ASP A 174 4.01 -6.85 6.88
CA ASP A 174 5.43 -6.51 7.09
C ASP A 174 5.76 -5.02 6.92
N LEU A 175 4.78 -4.18 6.59
CA LEU A 175 4.93 -2.73 6.54
C LEU A 175 4.42 -2.03 7.82
N ILE A 176 3.77 -2.75 8.73
CA ILE A 176 3.06 -2.19 9.90
C ILE A 176 3.35 -2.93 11.22
N ILE A 177 4.19 -3.97 11.22
CA ILE A 177 4.48 -4.75 12.43
C ILE A 177 5.41 -3.97 13.38
N LYS A 178 6.36 -3.21 12.82
CA LYS A 178 7.41 -2.54 13.61
C LYS A 178 7.21 -1.04 13.61
N ASN A 179 7.51 -0.44 14.76
CA ASN A 179 7.35 1.00 14.97
C ASN A 179 8.26 1.85 14.07
N TRP A 180 9.26 1.25 13.41
CA TRP A 180 10.20 1.89 12.47
C TRP A 180 9.85 1.65 10.99
N GLU A 181 8.72 0.99 10.70
CA GLU A 181 8.15 0.83 9.34
C GLU A 181 7.16 1.99 9.07
N LEU A 182 6.02 1.74 8.40
CA LEU A 182 5.04 2.78 8.07
C LEU A 182 4.60 3.67 9.26
N PRO A 183 4.40 3.14 10.49
CA PRO A 183 4.04 3.99 11.64
C PRO A 183 5.02 5.13 11.89
N PHE A 184 6.32 4.91 11.68
CA PHE A 184 7.34 5.96 11.81
C PHE A 184 7.15 7.09 10.80
N TYR A 185 6.91 6.74 9.53
CA TYR A 185 6.75 7.71 8.45
C TYR A 185 5.41 8.47 8.51
N LEU A 186 4.38 7.85 9.10
CA LEU A 186 3.12 8.54 9.43
C LEU A 186 3.33 9.55 10.56
N GLN A 187 4.00 9.16 11.65
CA GLN A 187 4.27 10.04 12.79
C GLN A 187 5.16 11.23 12.39
N LYS A 188 6.16 11.00 11.55
CA LYS A 188 7.00 12.07 10.95
C LYS A 188 6.17 13.13 10.22
N ARG A 189 5.00 12.74 9.69
CA ARG A 189 4.03 13.61 9.01
C ARG A 189 2.93 14.14 9.94
N ASN A 190 3.11 14.06 11.26
CA ASN A 190 2.12 14.44 12.28
C ASN A 190 0.80 13.67 12.20
N ILE A 191 0.79 12.46 11.61
CA ILE A 191 -0.36 11.56 11.62
C ILE A 191 -0.23 10.68 12.87
N LEU A 192 -0.87 11.11 13.95
CA LEU A 192 -0.76 10.45 15.27
C LEU A 192 -2.02 9.64 15.63
N ASP A 193 -3.16 9.95 15.02
CA ASP A 193 -4.44 9.29 15.29
C ASP A 193 -4.67 8.14 14.29
N PHE A 194 -4.06 7.00 14.57
CA PHE A 194 -4.28 5.77 13.80
C PHE A 194 -4.19 4.54 14.70
N LYS A 195 -4.84 3.45 14.26
CA LYS A 195 -4.82 2.16 14.94
C LYS A 195 -4.44 1.07 13.96
N ILE A 196 -3.50 0.23 14.37
CA ILE A 196 -3.09 -0.96 13.61
C ILE A 196 -3.91 -2.15 14.09
N ILE A 197 -4.48 -2.89 13.15
CA ILE A 197 -5.22 -4.14 13.40
C ILE A 197 -4.49 -5.24 12.64
N ASN A 198 -3.82 -6.12 13.38
CA ASN A 198 -3.15 -7.29 12.81
C ASN A 198 -4.11 -8.48 12.85
N PHE A 199 -4.36 -9.06 11.68
CA PHE A 199 -5.08 -10.32 11.55
C PHE A 199 -4.04 -11.45 11.65
N ASN A 200 -4.21 -12.32 12.65
CA ASN A 200 -3.35 -13.50 12.89
C ASN A 200 -3.95 -14.74 12.25
#